data_AF-A0A0A2MHR2-F1
#
_entry.id   AF-A0A0A2MHR2-F1
#
_cell.length_a   1.000
_cell.length_b   1.000
_cell.length_c   1.000
_cell.angle_alpha   90.00
_cell.angle_beta   90.00
_cell.angle_gamma   90.00
#
_symmetry.space_group_name_H-M   'P 1'
#
loop_
_entity.id
_entity.type
_entity.pdbx_description
1 polymer ?
#
loop_
_entity_poly.entity_id
_entity_poly.type
_entity_poly.pdbx_seq_one_letter_code
_entity_poly.pdbx_strand_id
1 'polypeptide(L)' 'YPNPASDIVYINSQNAAVVNGAVLFDISGRVVREYKVVTAEGISVSGLQKGIYLLQITVGKNIQTKKIVIE' A
#
# COMPACT_ATOMS: atom_id res chain seq x y z
N TYR A 1 1.86 5.74 5.85
CA TYR A 1 2.80 6.87 6.03
C TYR A 1 4.21 6.34 5.83
N PRO A 2 5.21 7.18 5.55
CA PRO A 2 5.03 8.55 5.09
C PRO A 2 4.23 8.58 3.77
N ASN A 3 3.70 9.75 3.44
CA ASN A 3 3.16 10.08 2.14
C ASN A 3 3.48 11.57 1.92
N PRO A 4 4.36 11.94 0.98
CA PRO A 4 5.02 11.10 -0.03
C PRO A 4 5.97 10.02 0.54
N ALA A 5 6.25 8.95 -0.23
CA ALA A 5 7.13 7.85 0.17
C ALA A 5 8.15 7.50 -0.91
N SER A 6 9.39 7.18 -0.52
CA SER A 6 10.45 6.74 -1.44
C SER A 6 10.60 5.22 -1.49
N ASP A 7 10.61 4.57 -0.32
CA ASP A 7 11.05 3.18 -0.22
C ASP A 7 10.06 2.28 0.52
N ILE A 8 9.52 2.75 1.64
CA ILE A 8 8.64 1.97 2.52
C ILE A 8 7.41 2.79 2.88
N VAL A 9 6.24 2.16 2.79
CA VAL A 9 4.98 2.68 3.30
C VAL A 9 4.51 1.82 4.47
N TYR A 10 4.35 2.45 5.63
CA TYR A 10 3.76 1.86 6.82
C TYR A 10 2.23 1.99 6.82
N ILE A 11 1.57 0.89 7.15
CA ILE A 11 0.12 0.79 7.30
C ILE A 11 -0.15 0.60 8.79
N ASN A 12 -0.58 1.68 9.47
CA ASN A 12 -1.00 1.58 10.86
C ASN A 12 -2.48 1.17 10.91
N SER A 13 -2.71 -0.09 11.29
CA SER A 13 -4.03 -0.62 11.59
C SER A 13 -4.10 -0.87 13.09
N GLN A 14 -5.17 -0.40 13.75
CA GLN A 14 -5.41 -0.69 15.17
C GLN A 14 -5.47 -2.21 15.44
N ASN A 15 -5.77 -3.02 14.41
CA ASN A 15 -5.71 -4.47 14.44
C ASN A 15 -4.79 -4.97 13.31
N ALA A 16 -3.48 -4.97 13.56
CA ALA A 16 -2.48 -5.47 12.61
C ALA A 16 -2.69 -6.95 12.24
N ALA A 17 -3.26 -7.76 13.15
CA ALA A 17 -3.54 -9.19 12.94
C ALA A 17 -4.63 -9.48 11.88
N VAL A 18 -5.27 -8.46 11.30
CA VAL A 18 -6.44 -8.61 10.41
C VAL A 18 -6.15 -8.12 8.98
N VAL A 19 -4.95 -7.59 8.70
CA VAL A 19 -4.62 -7.17 7.33
C VAL A 19 -4.33 -8.40 6.48
N ASN A 20 -5.22 -8.72 5.53
CA ASN A 20 -5.09 -9.89 4.66
C ASN A 20 -4.15 -9.66 3.48
N GLY A 21 -3.93 -8.40 3.11
CA GLY A 21 -3.05 -8.05 2.00
C GLY A 21 -3.28 -6.63 1.52
N ALA A 22 -2.44 -6.21 0.58
CA ALA A 22 -2.58 -4.95 -0.10
C ALA A 22 -2.23 -5.07 -1.58
N VAL A 23 -2.84 -4.23 -2.41
CA VAL A 23 -2.58 -4.15 -3.85
C VAL A 23 -2.35 -2.70 -4.21
N LEU A 24 -1.27 -2.43 -4.93
CA LEU A 24 -0.92 -1.10 -5.40
C LEU A 24 -1.23 -0.99 -6.89
N PHE A 25 -1.94 0.07 -7.26
CA PHE A 25 -2.34 0.39 -8.61
C PHE A 25 -1.74 1.71 -9.05
N ASP A 26 -1.42 1.85 -10.33
CA ASP A 26 -1.17 3.16 -10.94
C ASP A 26 -2.49 3.87 -11.25
N ILE A 27 -2.42 5.14 -11.69
CA ILE A 27 -3.61 5.96 -12.02
C ILE A 27 -4.46 5.39 -13.16
N SER A 28 -3.91 4.49 -13.98
CA SER A 28 -4.66 3.82 -15.05
C SER A 28 -5.45 2.60 -14.56
N GLY A 29 -5.30 2.24 -13.27
CA GLY A 29 -5.92 1.06 -12.67
C GLY A 29 -5.14 -0.23 -12.89
N ARG A 30 -3.94 -0.16 -13.47
CA ARG A 30 -3.06 -1.34 -13.62
C ARG A 30 -2.46 -1.72 -12.28
N VAL A 31 -2.49 -3.00 -11.95
CA VAL A 31 -1.80 -3.57 -10.78
C VAL A 31 -0.29 -3.45 -10.98
N VAL A 32 0.38 -2.77 -10.06
CA VAL A 32 1.83 -2.54 -10.09
C VAL A 32 2.55 -3.45 -9.10
N ARG A 33 1.92 -3.73 -7.95
CA ARG A 33 2.48 -4.63 -6.93
C ARG A 33 1.38 -5.22 -6.06
N GLU A 34 1.53 -6.49 -5.69
CA GLU A 34 0.67 -7.18 -4.72
C GLU A 34 1.49 -7.59 -3.49
N TYR A 35 0.92 -7.35 -2.30
CA TYR A 35 1.50 -7.71 -1.02
C TYR A 35 0.56 -8.71 -0.34
N LYS A 36 0.95 -9.98 -0.36
CA LYS A 36 0.20 -11.07 0.30
C LYS A 36 0.31 -11.03 1.83
N VAL A 37 1.38 -10.42 2.33
CA VAL A 37 1.64 -10.26 3.76
C VAL A 37 1.95 -8.78 4.00
N VAL A 38 1.24 -8.17 4.93
CA VAL A 38 1.46 -6.79 5.35
C VAL A 38 1.76 -6.83 6.84
N THR A 39 2.98 -6.47 7.22
CA THR A 39 3.43 -6.45 8.62
C THR A 39 3.59 -5.01 9.12
N ALA A 40 3.89 -4.86 10.42
CA ALA A 40 4.23 -3.56 11.01
C ALA A 40 5.51 -2.94 10.39
N GLU A 41 6.34 -3.74 9.72
CA GLU A 41 7.54 -3.27 9.01
C GLU A 41 7.20 -2.49 7.73
N GLY A 42 5.94 -2.52 7.32
CA GLY A 42 5.44 -1.81 6.15
C GLY A 42 5.55 -2.61 4.86
N ILE A 43 5.26 -1.94 3.75
CA ILE A 43 5.36 -2.49 2.39
C ILE A 43 6.39 -1.69 1.59
N SER A 44 7.24 -2.40 0.86
CA SER A 44 8.22 -1.75 -0.01
C SER A 44 7.54 -1.18 -1.25
N VAL A 45 7.79 0.09 -1.53
CA VAL A 45 7.46 0.80 -2.78
C VAL A 45 8.73 1.17 -3.57
N SER A 46 9.89 0.66 -3.15
CA SER A 46 11.17 0.93 -3.80
C SER A 46 11.17 0.46 -5.26
N GLY A 47 11.85 1.23 -6.11
CA GLY A 47 11.97 0.97 -7.55
C GLY A 47 10.72 1.32 -8.38
N LEU A 48 9.69 1.88 -7.76
CA LEU A 48 8.56 2.46 -8.49
C LEU A 48 8.93 3.84 -9.03
N GLN A 49 8.34 4.20 -10.17
CA GLN A 49 8.51 5.53 -10.72
C GLN A 49 7.82 6.58 -9.85
N LYS A 50 8.35 7.80 -9.85
CA LYS A 50 7.71 8.91 -9.15
C LYS A 50 6.33 9.16 -9.73
N GLY A 51 5.33 9.34 -8.87
CA GLY A 51 3.96 9.54 -9.33
C GLY A 51 2.89 9.24 -8.30
N ILE A 52 1.65 9.24 -8.76
CA ILE A 52 0.47 8.97 -7.93
C ILE A 52 0.06 7.51 -8.10
N TYR A 53 -0.22 6.87 -6.97
CA TYR A 53 -0.68 5.48 -6.90
C TYR A 53 -1.90 5.36 -5.98
N LEU A 54 -2.65 4.29 -6.15
CA LEU A 54 -3.75 3.89 -5.28
C LEU A 54 -3.36 2.61 -4.57
N LEU A 55 -3.29 2.65 -3.24
CA LEU A 55 -3.08 1.48 -2.40
C LEU A 55 -4.42 1.00 -1.86
N GLN A 56 -4.81 -0.19 -2.29
CA GLN A 56 -5.96 -0.90 -1.74
C GLN A 56 -5.47 -1.86 -0.66
N ILE A 57 -6.09 -1.81 0.51
CA ILE A 57 -5.75 -2.62 1.68
C ILE A 57 -6.99 -3.43 2.05
N THR A 58 -6.83 -4.74 2.19
CA THR A 58 -7.89 -5.64 2.62
C THR A 58 -7.70 -5.99 4.08
N VAL A 59 -8.72 -5.72 4.90
CA VAL A 59 -8.74 -5.98 6.35
C VAL A 59 -10.01 -6.75 6.71
N GLY A 60 -9.89 -8.06 6.85
CA GLY A 60 -11.01 -8.99 6.99
C GLY A 60 -11.91 -8.93 5.75
N LYS A 61 -13.14 -8.45 5.93
CA LYS A 61 -14.12 -8.24 4.85
C LYS A 61 -14.12 -6.80 4.30
N ASN A 62 -13.34 -5.91 4.90
CA ASN A 62 -13.31 -4.51 4.52
C ASN A 62 -12.18 -4.23 3.54
N ILE A 63 -12.46 -3.38 2.56
CA ILE A 63 -11.46 -2.89 1.61
C ILE A 63 -11.37 -1.38 1.78
N GLN A 64 -10.15 -0.88 1.93
CA GLN A 64 -9.87 0.56 2.00
C GLN A 64 -8.88 0.95 0.91
N THR A 65 -9.17 2.03 0.20
CA THR A 65 -8.27 2.58 -0.82
C THR A 65 -7.71 3.92 -0.36
N LYS A 66 -6.39 4.08 -0.47
CA LYS A 66 -5.67 5.31 -0.12
C LYS A 66 -4.81 5.76 -1.29
N LYS A 67 -4.86 7.05 -1.59
CA LYS A 67 -3.92 7.68 -2.53
C LYS A 67 -2.55 7.82 -1.89
N ILE A 68 -1.50 7.47 -2.63
CA ILE A 68 -0.10 7.60 -2.23
C ILE A 68 0.67 8.34 -3.33
N VAL A 69 1.60 9.19 -2.92
CA VAL A 69 2.57 9.84 -3.79
C VAL A 69 3.93 9.18 -3.58
N ILE A 70 4.56 8.73 -4.66
CA ILE A 70 5.91 8.15 -4.65
C ILE A 70 6.91 9.17 -5.19
N GLU A 71 8.06 9.30 -4.53
CA GLU A 71 9.17 10.22 -4.86
C GLU A 71 10.48 9.52 -5.19
#